data_AF-A0A1A3HXY6-F1
#
_entry.id   AF-A0A1A3HXY6-F1
#
_cell.length_a   1.000
_cell.length_b   1.000
_cell.length_c   1.000
_cell.angle_alpha   90.00
_cell.angle_beta   90.00
_cell.angle_gamma   90.00
#
_symmetry.space_group_name_H-M   'P 1'
#
loop_
_entity.id
_entity.type
_entity.pdbx_description
1 polymer ?
#
loop_
_entity_poly.entity_id
_entity_poly.type
_entity_poly.pdbx_seq_one_letter_code
_entity_poly.pdbx_strand_id
1 'polypeptide(L)'
;MRDFHCPNCGQRLTFENSECLSCGSKLGFSLEQMALLVIANRDDSDHAGAVAADDYQLCSNLYLAECNWLVPKGQPGGLCVSCALDNSRNANP
;
A
#
# COMPACT_ATOMS: atom_id res chain seq x y z
N MET A 1 -18.53 5.63 -3.13
CA MET A 1 -17.22 6.15 -3.58
C MET A 1 -16.61 6.86 -2.39
N ARG A 2 -15.36 6.57 -2.03
CA ARG A 2 -14.66 7.22 -0.92
C ARG A 2 -13.56 8.10 -1.51
N ASP A 3 -13.46 9.32 -1.01
CA ASP A 3 -12.37 10.20 -1.37
C ASP A 3 -11.12 9.84 -0.57
N PHE A 4 -9.99 9.76 -1.26
CA PHE A 4 -8.68 9.61 -0.63
C PHE A 4 -7.93 10.94 -0.74
N HIS A 5 -7.15 11.26 0.28
CA HIS A 5 -6.28 12.44 0.30
C HIS A 5 -4.90 12.01 0.79
N CYS A 6 -3.85 12.59 0.22
CA CYS A 6 -2.49 12.35 0.66
C CYS A 6 -2.33 12.85 2.10
N PRO A 7 -1.97 11.98 3.06
CA PRO A 7 -1.77 12.41 4.46
C PRO A 7 -0.68 13.47 4.64
N ASN A 8 0.27 13.56 3.70
CA ASN A 8 1.40 14.49 3.77
C ASN A 8 1.06 15.89 3.21
N CYS A 9 0.33 15.99 2.10
CA CYS A 9 0.10 17.28 1.41
C CYS A 9 -1.37 17.62 1.13
N GLY A 10 -2.32 16.73 1.44
CA GLY A 10 -3.75 16.94 1.22
C GLY A 10 -4.25 16.78 -0.22
N GLN A 11 -3.36 16.47 -1.18
CA GLN A 11 -3.75 16.22 -2.58
C GLN A 11 -4.80 15.11 -2.66
N ARG A 12 -5.86 15.30 -3.47
CA ARG A 12 -6.84 14.26 -3.74
C ARG A 12 -6.22 13.10 -4.51
N LEU A 13 -6.51 11.88 -4.09
CA LEU A 13 -5.95 10.63 -4.65
C LEU A 13 -7.07 9.75 -5.21
N THR A 14 -6.70 8.91 -6.18
CA THR A 14 -7.49 7.73 -6.57
C THR A 14 -6.94 6.49 -5.89
N PHE A 15 -7.77 5.44 -5.82
CA PHE A 15 -7.38 4.21 -5.13
C PHE A 15 -6.12 3.59 -5.73
N GLU A 16 -5.89 3.71 -7.03
CA GLU A 16 -4.78 3.12 -7.78
C GLU A 16 -3.44 3.85 -7.55
N ASN A 17 -3.44 5.02 -6.89
CA ASN A 17 -2.21 5.74 -6.64
C ASN A 17 -1.30 4.98 -5.66
N SER A 18 -0.07 4.70 -6.11
CA SER A 18 1.04 4.19 -5.30
C SER A 18 2.09 5.26 -4.99
N GLU A 19 1.89 6.47 -5.53
CA GLU A 19 2.70 7.66 -5.28
C GLU A 19 1.84 8.91 -5.40
N CYS A 20 2.06 9.89 -4.52
CA CYS A 20 1.43 11.19 -4.64
C CYS A 20 2.19 12.05 -5.67
N LEU A 21 1.53 12.40 -6.78
CA LEU A 21 2.15 13.22 -7.82
C LEU A 21 2.42 14.68 -7.42
N SER A 22 1.90 15.13 -6.27
CA SER A 22 2.10 16.50 -5.77
C SER A 22 3.36 16.61 -4.90
N CYS A 23 3.61 15.65 -4.00
CA CYS A 23 4.74 15.70 -3.07
C CYS A 23 5.75 14.53 -3.22
N GLY A 24 5.51 13.59 -4.14
CA GLY A 24 6.38 12.43 -4.38
C GLY A 24 6.34 11.34 -3.30
N SER A 25 5.47 11.49 -2.29
CA SER A 25 5.35 10.50 -1.21
C SER A 25 4.85 9.15 -1.75
N LYS A 26 5.52 8.07 -1.38
CA LYS A 26 5.05 6.70 -1.68
C LYS A 26 3.80 6.39 -0.87
N LEU A 27 2.85 5.71 -1.49
CA LEU A 27 1.54 5.42 -0.91
C LEU A 27 1.25 3.93 -0.96
N GLY A 28 0.55 3.43 0.05
CA GLY A 28 -0.03 2.10 0.02
C GLY A 28 -1.38 2.05 0.70
N PHE A 29 -2.25 1.16 0.22
CA PHE A 29 -3.59 0.97 0.78
C PHE A 29 -3.55 0.06 2.01
N SER A 30 -4.02 0.56 3.15
CA SER A 30 -4.25 -0.24 4.36
C SER A 30 -5.68 -0.76 4.38
N LEU A 31 -5.84 -2.08 4.44
CA LEU A 31 -7.15 -2.71 4.61
C LEU A 31 -7.74 -2.44 6.00
N GLU A 32 -6.90 -2.36 7.03
CA GLU A 32 -7.32 -2.10 8.41
C GLU A 32 -7.88 -0.68 8.56
N GLN A 33 -7.18 0.30 7.99
CA GLN A 33 -7.57 1.72 8.09
C GLN A 33 -8.50 2.16 6.96
N MET A 34 -8.68 1.33 5.93
CA MET A 34 -9.46 1.65 4.71
C MET A 34 -9.02 2.99 4.10
N ALA A 35 -7.71 3.21 4.03
CA ALA A 35 -7.08 4.48 3.64
C ALA A 35 -5.76 4.26 2.88
N LEU A 36 -5.37 5.25 2.07
CA LEU A 36 -4.01 5.34 1.52
C LEU A 36 -3.10 5.99 2.55
N LEU A 37 -2.05 5.28 2.96
CA LEU A 37 -1.07 5.74 3.93
C LEU A 37 0.24 6.05 3.21
N VAL A 38 1.00 6.99 3.76
CA VAL A 38 2.35 7.30 3.32
C VAL A 38 3.30 6.23 3.83
N ILE A 39 4.11 5.68 2.93
CA ILE A 39 5.25 4.83 3.30
C ILE A 39 6.44 5.77 3.51
N ALA A 40 6.73 6.05 4.77
CA ALA A 40 7.75 7.02 5.18
C ALA A 40 8.96 6.31 5.79
N ASN A 41 10.10 7.00 5.86
CA ASN A 41 11.20 6.54 6.70
C ASN A 41 10.74 6.51 8.16
N ARG A 42 11.41 5.70 8.99
CA ARG A 42 11.00 5.50 10.39
C ARG A 42 10.89 6.79 11.20
N ASP A 43 11.78 7.75 10.97
CA ASP A 43 11.79 9.03 11.67
C ASP A 43 10.65 9.96 11.22
N ASP A 44 10.09 9.73 10.02
CA ASP A 44 9.02 10.51 9.42
C ASP A 44 7.67 9.79 9.49
N SER A 45 7.61 8.57 10.06
CA SER A 45 6.39 7.75 10.10
C SER A 45 5.55 7.92 11.37
N ASP A 46 6.03 8.71 12.35
CA ASP A 46 5.34 8.94 13.63
C ASP A 46 4.22 9.99 13.51
N HIS A 47 3.30 9.76 12.58
CA HIS A 47 2.09 10.56 12.43
C HIS A 47 0.94 9.73 11.86
N ALA A 48 -0.28 10.22 12.11
CA ALA A 48 -1.47 9.59 11.54
C ALA A 48 -1.40 9.60 10.00
N GLY A 49 -1.72 8.47 9.38
CA GLY A 49 -1.67 8.35 7.92
C GLY A 49 -0.30 7.94 7.36
N ALA A 50 0.67 7.56 8.19
CA ALA A 50 1.94 7.00 7.74
C ALA A 50 2.22 5.62 8.34
N VAL A 51 3.07 4.87 7.64
CA VAL A 51 3.67 3.61 8.09
C VAL A 51 5.18 3.64 7.80
N ALA A 52 5.96 2.97 8.64
CA ALA A 52 7.39 2.85 8.43
C ALA A 52 7.71 1.93 7.25
N ALA A 53 8.60 2.39 6.36
CA ALA A 53 9.11 1.62 5.23
C ALA A 53 9.89 0.37 5.67
N ASP A 54 10.32 0.29 6.93
CA ASP A 54 10.98 -0.89 7.50
C ASP A 54 10.02 -1.99 7.90
N ASP A 55 8.76 -1.62 8.19
CA ASP A 55 7.74 -2.55 8.66
C ASP A 55 6.78 -2.96 7.53
N TYR A 56 6.64 -2.12 6.50
CA TYR A 56 5.69 -2.34 5.41
C TYR A 56 6.31 -2.15 4.02
N GLN A 57 5.72 -2.84 3.05
CA GLN A 57 6.01 -2.74 1.63
C GLN A 57 4.70 -2.82 0.83
N LEU A 58 4.77 -2.56 -0.47
CA LEU A 58 3.65 -2.80 -1.39
C LEU A 58 3.59 -4.28 -1.78
N CYS A 59 2.39 -4.74 -2.11
CA CYS A 59 2.15 -6.07 -2.65
C CYS A 59 3.07 -6.36 -3.84
N SER A 60 3.67 -7.55 -3.88
CA SER A 60 4.53 -8.00 -4.99
C SER A 60 3.84 -7.96 -6.35
N ASN A 61 2.49 -8.02 -6.38
CA ASN A 61 1.69 -7.91 -7.60
C ASN A 61 1.37 -6.45 -7.99
N LEU A 62 2.09 -5.46 -7.47
CA LEU A 62 1.89 -4.04 -7.81
C LEU A 62 1.84 -3.80 -9.31
N TYR A 63 2.76 -4.39 -10.08
CA TYR A 63 2.83 -4.16 -11.53
C TYR A 63 2.07 -5.21 -12.35
N LEU A 64 1.77 -6.38 -11.77
CA LEU A 64 1.06 -7.45 -12.45
C LEU A 64 -0.47 -7.27 -12.39
N ALA A 65 -0.97 -6.71 -11.28
CA ALA A 65 -2.40 -6.58 -11.00
C ALA A 65 -2.77 -5.17 -10.53
N GLU A 66 -1.88 -4.20 -10.66
CA GLU A 66 -2.08 -2.82 -10.17
C GLU A 66 -2.42 -2.79 -8.66
N CYS A 67 -1.90 -3.77 -7.90
CA CYS A 67 -2.25 -3.96 -6.49
C CYS A 67 -1.33 -3.12 -5.58
N ASN A 68 -1.84 -2.01 -5.06
CA ASN A 68 -1.11 -1.10 -4.18
C ASN A 68 -1.31 -1.35 -2.67
N TRP A 69 -1.68 -2.57 -2.28
CA TRP A 69 -1.96 -2.87 -0.88
C TRP A 69 -0.67 -2.92 -0.05
N LEU A 70 -0.77 -2.45 1.19
CA LEU A 70 0.29 -2.60 2.18
C LEU A 70 0.37 -4.05 2.65
N VAL A 71 1.60 -4.51 2.80
CA VAL A 71 1.97 -5.85 3.24
C VAL A 71 3.09 -5.70 4.27
N PRO A 72 2.99 -6.31 5.45
CA PRO A 72 4.11 -6.35 6.40
C PRO A 72 5.37 -6.93 5.77
N LYS A 73 6.53 -6.33 6.04
CA LYS A 73 7.82 -6.93 5.68
C LYS A 73 7.96 -8.25 6.43
N GLY A 74 8.32 -9.30 5.69
CA GLY A 74 8.37 -10.68 6.21
C GLY A 74 7.14 -11.53 5.89
N GLN A 75 6.06 -10.96 5.32
CA GLN A 75 4.97 -11.78 4.80
C GLN A 75 5.47 -12.66 3.64
N PRO A 76 5.24 -13.99 3.66
CA PRO A 76 5.70 -14.89 2.60
C PRO A 76 5.24 -14.45 1.21
N GLY A 77 6.20 -14.34 0.28
CA GLY A 77 5.96 -13.91 -1.09
C GLY A 77 5.65 -12.41 -1.26
N GLY A 78 5.56 -11.64 -0.18
CA GLY A 78 5.20 -10.22 -0.25
C GLY A 78 3.80 -9.96 -0.82
N LEU A 79 2.90 -10.95 -0.75
CA LEU A 79 1.56 -10.86 -1.32
C LEU A 79 0.57 -10.39 -0.25
N CYS A 80 -0.36 -9.51 -0.64
CA CYS A 80 -1.49 -9.16 0.20
C CYS A 80 -2.46 -10.35 0.33
N VAL A 81 -3.39 -10.29 1.29
CA VAL A 81 -4.35 -11.38 1.55
C VAL A 81 -5.15 -11.79 0.30
N SER A 82 -5.52 -10.82 -0.56
CA SER A 82 -6.26 -11.12 -1.78
C SER A 82 -5.40 -11.85 -2.81
N CYS A 83 -4.21 -11.30 -3.13
CA CYS A 83 -3.32 -11.89 -4.13
C CYS A 83 -2.74 -13.24 -3.69
N ALA A 84 -2.57 -13.46 -2.38
CA ALA A 84 -2.14 -14.76 -1.85
C ALA A 84 -3.18 -15.86 -2.10
N LEU A 85 -4.49 -15.52 -2.10
CA LEU A 85 -5.57 -16.46 -2.37
C LEU A 85 -5.65 -16.83 -3.86
N ASP A 86 -5.44 -15.89 -4.78
CA ASP A 86 -5.44 -16.21 -6.22
C ASP A 86 -4.26 -17.10 -6.63
N ASN A 87 -3.11 -16.94 -5.97
CA ASN A 87 -1.96 -17.81 -6.19
C ASN A 87 -2.16 -19.26 -5.70
N SER A 88 -3.26 -19.54 -5.01
CA SER A 88 -3.66 -20.92 -4.66
C SER A 88 -4.61 -21.55 -5.68
N ARG A 89 -5.27 -20.73 -6.53
CA ARG A 89 -6.24 -21.21 -7.53
C ARG A 89 -5.59 -21.65 -8.85
N ASN A 90 -4.43 -21.09 -9.17
CA ASN A 90 -3.57 -21.46 -10.31
C ASN A 90 -2.56 -22.57 -9.95
N ALA A 91 -2.53 -23.04 -8.70
CA ALA A 91 -1.68 -24.13 -8.22
C ALA A 91 -2.32 -25.53 -8.36
N ASN A 92 -3.39 -25.67 -9.14
CA ASN A 92 -3.94 -26.97 -9.50
C ASN A 92 -3.72 -27.23 -11.01
N PRO A 93 -2.83 -28.17 -11.40
CA PRO A 93 -2.69 -28.61 -12.78
C PRO A 93 -3.94 -29.35 -13.29
#